data_AF-A0A517LZB4-F1
#
_entry.id   AF-A0A517LZB4-F1
#
_cell.length_a   1.000
_cell.length_b   1.000
_cell.length_c   1.000
_cell.angle_alpha   90.00
_cell.angle_beta   90.00
_cell.angle_gamma   90.00
#
_symmetry.space_group_name_H-M   'P 1'
#
loop_
_entity.id
_entity.type
_entity.pdbx_description
1 polymer ?
#
loop_
_entity_poly.entity_id
_entity_poly.type
_entity_poly.pdbx_seq_one_letter_code
_entity_poly.pdbx_strand_id
1 'polypeptide(L)'
;MPVVRDQTFTKSEQSVLKTFREFLMSPGQMLCFYGPELERYRNALKGLTERGLLVKERFKGAYSLTREGFTAMRIVHPHLA
;
A
#
# COMPACT_ATOMS: atom_id res chain seq x y z
N MET A 1 -19.65 -5.63 -13.18
CA MET A 1 -19.65 -4.79 -11.96
C MET A 1 -18.65 -5.39 -10.99
N PRO A 2 -17.45 -4.84 -10.77
CA PRO A 2 -16.55 -5.44 -9.80
C PRO A 2 -17.06 -5.07 -8.41
N VAL A 3 -17.32 -6.12 -7.63
CA VAL A 3 -17.70 -6.09 -6.22
C VAL A 3 -16.64 -5.30 -5.46
N VAL A 4 -16.97 -4.08 -5.03
CA VAL A 4 -16.19 -3.37 -4.02
C VAL A 4 -16.37 -4.18 -2.74
N ARG A 5 -15.50 -5.17 -2.52
CA ARG A 5 -15.43 -5.89 -1.25
C ARG A 5 -15.23 -4.84 -0.17
N ASP A 6 -16.01 -4.91 0.90
CA ASP A 6 -15.89 -4.05 2.07
C ASP A 6 -14.46 -4.17 2.64
N GLN A 7 -13.55 -3.33 2.15
CA GLN A 7 -12.14 -3.39 2.48
C GLN A 7 -11.90 -2.51 3.70
N THR A 8 -12.22 -3.06 4.87
CA THR A 8 -11.78 -2.46 6.13
C THR A 8 -10.25 -2.63 6.24
N PHE A 9 -9.53 -1.50 6.31
CA PHE A 9 -8.08 -1.47 6.53
C PHE A 9 -7.77 -1.13 7.98
N THR A 10 -6.79 -1.81 8.56
CA THR A 10 -6.23 -1.41 9.86
C THR A 10 -5.55 -0.04 9.76
N LYS A 11 -5.37 0.66 10.89
CA LYS A 11 -4.66 1.95 10.93
C LYS A 11 -3.25 1.87 10.31
N SER A 12 -2.55 0.76 10.51
CA SER A 12 -1.21 0.54 9.94
C SER A 12 -1.25 0.36 8.42
N GLU A 13 -2.22 -0.40 7.88
CA GLU A 13 -2.40 -0.54 6.43
C GLU A 13 -2.80 0.78 5.77
N GLN A 14 -3.71 1.55 6.41
CA GLN A 14 -4.06 2.89 5.94
C GLN A 14 -2.85 3.81 5.91
N SER A 15 -1.95 3.70 6.90
CA SER A 15 -0.71 4.48 6.96
C SER A 15 0.23 4.12 5.81
N VAL A 16 0.43 2.83 5.54
CA VAL A 16 1.23 2.38 4.38
C VAL A 16 0.67 2.92 3.07
N LEU A 17 -0.64 2.78 2.84
CA LEU A 17 -1.30 3.33 1.66
C LEU A 17 -1.17 4.86 1.59
N LYS A 18 -1.21 5.55 2.74
CA LYS A 18 -0.97 7.00 2.81
C LYS A 18 0.44 7.34 2.32
N THR A 19 1.46 6.60 2.75
CA THR A 19 2.84 6.83 2.32
C THR A 19 2.95 6.74 0.79
N PHE A 20 2.39 5.70 0.15
CA PHE A 20 2.38 5.63 -1.32
C PHE A 20 1.73 6.86 -1.97
N ARG A 21 0.64 7.38 -1.37
CA ARG A 21 -0.02 8.59 -1.88
C ARG A 21 0.81 9.85 -1.69
N GLU A 22 1.44 10.03 -0.54
CA GLU A 22 2.28 11.19 -0.23
C GLU A 22 3.48 11.27 -1.18
N PHE A 23 4.00 10.12 -1.61
CA PHE A 23 5.06 10.05 -2.62
C PHE A 23 4.54 9.96 -4.08
N LEU A 24 3.24 10.15 -4.30
CA LEU A 24 2.59 10.15 -5.63
C LEU A 24 2.85 8.88 -6.46
N MET A 25 2.96 7.74 -5.78
CA MET A 25 3.29 6.47 -6.41
C MET A 25 2.12 5.93 -7.22
N SER A 26 2.43 5.51 -8.45
CA SER A 26 1.53 4.81 -9.37
C SER A 26 1.79 3.29 -9.33
N PRO A 27 0.88 2.47 -9.89
CA PRO A 27 1.10 1.03 -9.97
C PRO A 27 2.44 0.69 -10.62
N GLY A 28 3.16 -0.28 -10.03
CA GLY A 28 4.49 -0.71 -10.49
C GLY A 28 5.64 0.25 -10.18
N GLN A 29 5.38 1.43 -9.60
CA GLN A 29 6.44 2.28 -9.07
C GLN A 29 6.80 1.81 -7.65
N MET A 30 8.07 1.49 -7.44
CA MET A 30 8.53 0.99 -6.16
C MET A 30 8.71 2.14 -5.15
N LEU A 31 8.21 1.89 -3.94
CA LEU A 31 8.53 2.68 -2.76
C LEU A 31 9.30 1.80 -1.79
N CYS A 32 10.43 2.30 -1.31
CA CYS A 32 11.27 1.56 -0.39
C CYS A 32 11.01 2.00 1.05
N PHE A 33 10.61 1.05 1.89
CA PHE A 33 10.52 1.20 3.33
C PHE A 33 11.85 0.75 3.95
N TYR A 34 12.44 1.59 4.80
CA TYR A 34 13.74 1.32 5.43
C TYR A 34 13.71 1.52 6.94
N GLY A 35 14.67 0.87 7.61
CA GLY A 35 14.96 1.11 9.03
C GLY A 35 13.74 0.91 9.93
N PRO A 36 13.51 1.80 10.92
CA PRO A 36 12.39 1.69 11.86
C PRO A 36 11.02 1.64 11.18
N GLU A 37 10.87 2.27 10.01
CA GLU A 37 9.60 2.34 9.28
C GLU A 37 9.23 0.98 8.68
N LEU A 38 10.22 0.26 8.12
CA LEU A 38 10.03 -1.10 7.63
C LEU A 38 9.62 -2.06 8.75
N GLU A 39 10.24 -1.95 9.92
CA GLU A 39 9.89 -2.78 11.08
C GLU A 39 8.50 -2.45 11.61
N ARG A 40 8.18 -1.15 11.71
CA ARG A 40 6.85 -0.66 12.13
C ARG A 40 5.73 -1.16 11.22
N TYR A 41 5.95 -1.19 9.91
CA TYR A 41 4.92 -1.55 8.93
C TYR A 41 5.02 -2.99 8.43
N ARG A 42 5.93 -3.81 8.95
CA ARG A 42 6.17 -5.19 8.49
C ARG A 42 4.88 -6.00 8.33
N ASN A 43 4.01 -5.98 9.35
CA ASN A 43 2.75 -6.74 9.32
C ASN A 43 1.74 -6.14 8.34
N ALA A 44 1.68 -4.82 8.21
CA ALA A 44 0.80 -4.14 7.27
C ALA A 44 1.23 -4.39 5.82
N LEU A 45 2.53 -4.31 5.54
CA LEU A 45 3.11 -4.62 4.23
C LEU A 45 2.84 -6.08 3.85
N LYS A 46 2.99 -7.00 4.80
CA LYS A 46 2.66 -8.42 4.60
C LYS A 46 1.17 -8.60 4.29
N GLY A 47 0.27 -8.06 5.11
CA GLY A 47 -1.17 -8.19 4.93
C GLY A 47 -1.67 -7.59 3.60
N LEU A 48 -1.16 -6.41 3.22
CA LEU A 48 -1.49 -5.81 1.92
C LEU A 48 -0.94 -6.63 0.74
N THR A 49 0.22 -7.27 0.89
CA THR A 49 0.78 -8.18 -0.13
C THR A 49 -0.07 -9.44 -0.26
N GLU A 50 -0.47 -10.06 0.85
CA GLU A 50 -1.34 -11.24 0.86
C GLU A 50 -2.72 -10.96 0.26
N ARG A 51 -3.20 -9.72 0.38
CA ARG A 51 -4.45 -9.24 -0.24
C ARG A 51 -4.30 -8.87 -1.73
N GLY A 52 -3.09 -8.98 -2.30
CA GLY A 52 -2.82 -8.62 -3.69
C GLY A 52 -2.85 -7.12 -3.97
N LEU A 53 -2.68 -6.28 -2.94
CA LEU A 53 -2.67 -4.81 -3.06
C LEU A 53 -1.24 -4.26 -3.22
N LEU A 54 -0.25 -4.98 -2.71
CA LEU A 54 1.16 -4.69 -2.91
C LEU A 54 1.86 -5.88 -3.55
N VAL A 55 2.93 -5.58 -4.29
CA VAL A 55 3.92 -6.56 -4.74
C VAL A 55 5.22 -6.24 -4.03
N LYS A 56 5.85 -7.27 -3.45
CA LYS A 56 7.20 -7.17 -2.93
C LYS A 56 8.18 -7.20 -4.10
N GLU A 57 9.00 -6.17 -4.21
CA GLU A 57 9.98 -6.05 -5.28
C GLU A 57 11.27 -6.83 -4.96
N ARG A 58 12.15 -6.98 -5.96
CA ARG A 58 13.46 -7.62 -5.79
C ARG A 58 14.33 -6.89 -4.76
N PHE A 59 14.21 -5.57 -4.68
CA PHE A 59 14.99 -4.76 -3.76
C PHE A 59 14.45 -4.87 -2.32
N LYS A 60 15.33 -5.05 -1.33
CA LYS A 60 14.93 -5.30 0.06
C LYS A 60 14.15 -4.10 0.62
N GLY A 61 12.93 -4.36 1.09
CA GLY A 61 12.05 -3.32 1.64
C GLY A 61 11.28 -2.52 0.59
N ALA A 62 11.49 -2.80 -0.71
CA ALA A 62 10.75 -2.18 -1.79
C ALA A 62 9.42 -2.90 -2.04
N TYR A 63 8.37 -2.11 -2.19
CA TYR A 63 7.03 -2.57 -2.53
C TYR A 63 6.43 -1.65 -3.58
N SER A 64 5.64 -2.22 -4.48
CA SER A 64 4.91 -1.49 -5.52
C SER A 64 3.41 -1.70 -5.35
N LEU A 65 2.60 -0.71 -5.69
CA LEU A 65 1.15 -0.86 -5.75
C LEU A 65 0.76 -1.76 -6.94
N THR A 66 -0.23 -2.63 -6.72
CA THR A 66 -1.01 -3.19 -7.83
C THR A 66 -2.06 -2.19 -8.30
N ARG A 67 -2.81 -2.52 -9.37
CA ARG A 67 -3.94 -1.68 -9.80
C ARG A 67 -5.03 -1.63 -8.73
N GLU A 68 -5.29 -2.75 -8.09
CA GLU A 68 -6.22 -2.91 -6.97
C GLU A 68 -5.74 -2.12 -5.76
N GLY A 69 -4.45 -2.21 -5.42
CA GLY A 69 -3.85 -1.43 -4.33
C GLY A 69 -3.92 0.07 -4.54
N PHE A 70 -3.68 0.55 -5.77
CA PHE A 70 -3.82 1.96 -6.10
C PHE A 70 -5.27 2.44 -6.00
N THR A 71 -6.23 1.61 -6.40
CA THR A 71 -7.65 1.92 -6.24
C THR A 71 -8.01 2.00 -4.75
N ALA A 72 -7.57 1.04 -3.94
CA ALA A 72 -7.76 1.05 -2.50
C ALA A 72 -7.15 2.28 -1.83
N MET A 73 -5.92 2.65 -2.20
CA MET A 73 -5.24 3.86 -1.72
C MET A 73 -6.08 5.13 -1.93
N ARG A 74 -6.69 5.27 -3.12
CA ARG A 74 -7.54 6.42 -3.48
C ARG A 74 -8.88 6.42 -2.74
N ILE A 75 -9.38 5.28 -2.31
CA ILE A 75 -10.61 5.17 -1.52
C ILE A 75 -10.33 5.53 -0.06
N VAL A 76 -9.25 4.98 0.52
CA VAL A 76 -8.87 5.22 1.91
C VAL A 76 -8.56 6.69 2.17
N HIS A 77 -8.00 7.37 1.17
CA HIS A 77 -7.74 8.79 1.24
C HIS A 77 -8.44 9.45 0.05
N PRO A 78 -9.56 10.16 0.23
CA PRO A 78 -10.16 10.94 -0.85
C PRO A 78 -9.57 12.36 -1.01
N HIS A 79 -9.04 12.98 0.06
CA HIS A 79 -8.78 14.44 0.10
C HIS A 79 -7.34 14.94 -0.11
N LEU A 80 -6.32 14.09 -0.26
CA LEU A 80 -4.96 14.51 -0.58
C LEU A 80 -4.77 14.60 -2.10
N ALA A 81 -5.39 15.61 -2.72
CA ALA A 81 -5.22 15.93 -4.14
C ALA A 81 -3.92 16.70 -4.37
#